data_AF-A0A925F7G5-F1
#
_entry.id   AF-A0A925F7G5-F1
#
_cell.length_a   1.000
_cell.length_b   1.000
_cell.length_c   1.000
_cell.angle_alpha   90.00
_cell.angle_beta   90.00
_cell.angle_gamma   90.00
#
_symmetry.space_group_name_H-M   'P 1'
#
loop_
_entity.id
_entity.type
_entity.pdbx_description
1 polymer ?
#
loop_
_entity_poly.entity_id
_entity_poly.type
_entity_poly.pdbx_seq_one_letter_code
_entity_poly.pdbx_strand_id
1 'polypeptide(L)'
;MKISLSLTRFLAGLSFLAVTACSRNPVTGKLELILMSTEQELALGKESHPSIVATMGLYEDKKLQAFLTEKGMAMAKISHRPELPYQFHIVDSPVVNAFAVPGGYVYFTRGILAHFNNEAEFAGVLGHEIGHVTARHSARQ
;
A
#
# COMPACT_ATOMS: atom_id res chain seq x y z
N MET A 1 -42.62 -23.46 42.45
CA MET A 1 -42.23 -22.15 41.89
C MET A 1 -41.33 -22.40 40.68
N LYS A 2 -41.89 -22.37 39.46
CA LYS A 2 -41.14 -22.57 38.20
C LYS A 2 -41.09 -21.23 37.48
N ILE A 3 -39.93 -20.61 37.44
CA ILE A 3 -39.70 -19.37 36.70
C ILE A 3 -39.42 -19.78 35.25
N SER A 4 -40.41 -19.61 34.38
CA SER A 4 -40.25 -19.63 32.93
C SER A 4 -40.12 -18.17 32.48
N LEU A 5 -38.91 -17.73 32.15
CA LEU A 5 -38.69 -16.43 31.50
C LEU A 5 -37.86 -16.63 30.23
N SER A 6 -38.60 -16.72 29.12
CA SER A 6 -38.29 -16.18 27.78
C SER A 6 -36.81 -16.08 27.37
N LEU A 7 -36.30 -17.17 26.78
CA LEU A 7 -35.01 -17.19 26.07
C LEU A 7 -35.13 -16.67 24.61
N THR A 8 -36.30 -16.18 24.19
CA THR A 8 -36.65 -16.06 22.77
C THR A 8 -36.45 -14.66 22.18
N ARG A 9 -35.87 -13.69 22.91
CA ARG A 9 -35.73 -12.30 22.43
C ARG A 9 -34.30 -11.83 22.15
N PHE A 10 -33.28 -12.66 22.33
CA PHE A 10 -31.89 -12.24 22.11
C PHE A 10 -31.30 -12.59 20.74
N LEU A 11 -32.05 -13.28 19.86
CA LEU A 11 -31.55 -13.73 18.56
C LEU A 11 -31.83 -12.79 17.38
N ALA A 12 -32.53 -11.66 17.59
CA ALA A 12 -32.92 -10.76 16.50
C ALA A 12 -31.90 -9.65 16.18
N GLY A 13 -30.74 -9.61 16.84
CA GLY A 13 -29.76 -8.51 16.72
C GLY A 13 -28.58 -8.76 15.79
N LEU A 14 -28.42 -9.96 15.19
CA LEU A 14 -27.17 -10.37 14.55
C LEU A 14 -27.13 -10.26 13.01
N SER A 15 -28.15 -9.69 12.36
CA SER A 15 -28.29 -9.74 10.89
C SER A 15 -27.99 -8.43 10.13
N PHE A 16 -27.37 -7.42 10.75
CA PHE A 16 -27.19 -6.11 10.09
C PHE A 16 -25.74 -5.68 9.79
N LEU A 17 -24.77 -6.60 9.76
CA LEU A 17 -23.34 -6.25 9.69
C LEU A 17 -22.57 -6.81 8.49
N ALA A 18 -23.22 -7.03 7.33
CA ALA A 18 -22.57 -7.74 6.22
C ALA A 18 -22.74 -7.11 4.82
N VAL A 19 -22.64 -5.77 4.67
CA VAL A 19 -22.83 -5.15 3.34
C VAL A 19 -21.74 -4.17 2.87
N THR A 20 -20.60 -4.01 3.57
CA THR A 20 -19.56 -3.04 3.15
C THR A 20 -18.28 -3.63 2.55
N ALA A 21 -18.19 -4.95 2.34
CA ALA A 21 -16.94 -5.61 1.94
C ALA A 21 -16.62 -5.60 0.43
N CYS A 22 -17.51 -5.04 -0.41
CA CYS A 22 -17.28 -4.94 -1.86
C CYS A 22 -16.72 -3.55 -2.21
N SER A 23 -15.46 -3.50 -2.66
CA SER A 23 -14.84 -2.27 -3.16
C SER A 23 -14.48 -2.45 -4.64
N ARG A 24 -14.60 -1.38 -5.43
CA ARG A 24 -14.23 -1.40 -6.84
C ARG A 24 -12.71 -1.28 -6.96
N ASN A 25 -12.08 -2.20 -7.68
CA ASN A 25 -10.68 -2.11 -8.02
C ASN A 25 -10.46 -0.90 -8.96
N PRO A 26 -9.62 0.08 -8.60
CA PRO A 26 -9.41 1.29 -9.40
C PRO A 26 -8.84 1.04 -10.80
N VAL A 27 -8.12 -0.08 -10.97
CA VAL A 27 -7.45 -0.44 -12.23
C VAL A 27 -8.36 -1.30 -13.10
N THR A 28 -8.91 -2.39 -12.56
CA THR A 28 -9.73 -3.34 -13.35
C THR A 28 -11.18 -2.90 -13.49
N GLY A 29 -11.64 -1.99 -12.62
CA GLY A 29 -13.04 -1.57 -12.53
C GLY A 29 -13.99 -2.64 -12.00
N LYS A 30 -13.49 -3.83 -11.64
CA LYS A 30 -14.29 -4.94 -11.10
C LYS A 30 -14.59 -4.74 -9.62
N LEU A 31 -15.75 -5.23 -9.16
CA LEU A 31 -16.03 -5.36 -7.75
C LEU A 31 -15.23 -6.53 -7.21
N GLU A 32 -14.37 -6.25 -6.24
CA GLU A 32 -13.54 -7.24 -5.60
C GLU A 32 -13.74 -7.12 -4.08
N LEU A 33 -13.67 -8.25 -3.39
CA LEU A 33 -13.74 -8.23 -1.93
C LEU A 33 -12.46 -7.55 -1.42
N ILE A 34 -12.59 -6.35 -0.87
CA ILE A 34 -11.50 -5.64 -0.21
C ILE A 34 -12.00 -5.28 1.17
N LEU A 35 -11.47 -5.97 2.18
CA LEU A 35 -11.89 -5.82 3.57
C LEU A 35 -11.31 -4.55 4.22
N MET A 36 -10.27 -3.98 3.62
CA MET A 36 -9.60 -2.77 4.10
C MET A 36 -10.14 -1.52 3.40
N SER A 37 -10.47 -0.47 4.14
CA SER A 37 -10.80 0.85 3.58
C SER A 37 -9.53 1.60 3.17
N THR A 38 -9.67 2.66 2.37
CA THR A 38 -8.51 3.51 2.01
C THR A 38 -7.89 4.16 3.26
N GLU A 39 -8.69 4.58 4.23
CA GLU A 39 -8.23 5.16 5.47
C GLU A 39 -7.39 4.17 6.28
N GLN A 40 -7.81 2.90 6.30
CA GLN A 40 -7.04 1.82 6.92
C GLN A 40 -5.73 1.56 6.18
N GLU A 41 -5.71 1.61 4.84
CA GLU A 41 -4.47 1.52 4.06
C GLU A 41 -3.47 2.63 4.43
N LEU A 42 -3.96 3.87 4.53
CA LEU A 42 -3.15 5.03 4.90
C LEU A 42 -2.58 4.88 6.32
N ALA A 43 -3.41 4.44 7.27
CA ALA A 43 -2.98 4.21 8.64
C ALA A 43 -1.91 3.12 8.72
N LEU A 44 -2.12 2.00 8.04
CA LEU A 44 -1.18 0.87 8.03
C LEU A 44 0.15 1.22 7.38
N GLY A 45 0.14 1.97 6.27
CA GLY A 45 1.36 2.47 5.64
C GLY A 45 2.18 3.35 6.57
N LYS A 46 1.50 4.30 7.24
CA LYS A 46 2.11 5.20 8.21
C LYS A 46 2.70 4.45 9.41
N GLU A 47 2.03 3.42 9.89
CA GLU A 47 2.50 2.57 10.99
C GLU A 47 3.67 1.67 10.58
N SER A 48 3.68 1.19 9.33
CA SER A 48 4.73 0.30 8.82
C SER A 48 6.07 1.04 8.60
N HIS A 49 6.01 2.32 8.24
CA HIS A 49 7.19 3.09 7.84
C HIS A 49 8.31 3.12 8.90
N PRO A 50 8.06 3.45 10.19
CA PRO A 50 9.09 3.40 11.23
C PRO A 50 9.76 2.03 11.36
N SER A 51 8.99 0.94 11.29
CA SER A 51 9.52 -0.42 11.39
C SER A 51 10.42 -0.78 10.21
N ILE A 52 10.05 -0.36 9.00
CA ILE A 52 10.87 -0.55 7.79
C ILE A 52 12.19 0.22 7.91
N VAL A 53 12.12 1.50 8.32
CA VAL A 53 13.30 2.35 8.51
C VAL A 53 14.19 1.81 9.62
N ALA A 54 13.62 1.32 10.73
CA ALA A 54 14.39 0.70 11.80
C ALA A 54 15.10 -0.59 11.35
N THR A 55 14.51 -1.34 10.41
CA THR A 55 15.06 -2.61 9.92
C THR A 55 16.13 -2.41 8.85
N MET A 56 15.90 -1.51 7.89
CA MET A 56 16.74 -1.37 6.70
C MET A 56 17.58 -0.09 6.67
N GLY A 57 17.29 0.88 7.53
CA GLY A 57 17.86 2.22 7.44
C GLY A 57 17.37 3.00 6.22
N LEU A 58 17.57 4.32 6.25
CA LEU A 58 17.45 5.15 5.06
C LEU A 58 18.82 5.31 4.41
N TYR A 59 18.85 5.30 3.08
CA TYR A 59 20.08 5.57 2.34
C TYR A 59 20.27 7.08 2.18
N GLU A 60 21.33 7.60 2.78
CA GLU A 60 21.63 9.03 2.86
C GLU A 60 22.27 9.58 1.56
N ASP A 61 21.49 9.62 0.47
CA ASP A 61 21.86 10.35 -0.75
C ASP A 61 20.72 11.29 -1.18
N LYS A 62 20.91 12.58 -0.92
CA LYS A 62 19.89 13.60 -1.20
C LYS A 62 19.60 13.76 -2.70
N LYS A 63 20.60 13.55 -3.57
CA LYS A 63 20.41 13.71 -5.02
C LYS A 63 19.61 12.55 -5.57
N LEU A 64 19.98 11.33 -5.17
CA LEU A 64 19.28 10.12 -5.59
C LEU A 64 17.86 10.07 -5.03
N GLN A 65 17.67 10.46 -3.77
CA GLN A 65 16.36 10.57 -3.15
C GLN A 65 15.48 11.61 -3.87
N ALA A 66 16.03 12.78 -4.25
CA ALA A 66 15.30 13.78 -5.03
C ALA A 66 14.90 13.26 -6.41
N PHE A 67 15.81 12.56 -7.10
CA PHE A 67 15.51 11.91 -8.40
C PHE A 67 14.37 10.90 -8.28
N LEU A 68 14.45 9.98 -7.31
CA LEU A 68 13.40 9.00 -7.07
C LEU A 68 12.06 9.67 -6.77
N THR A 69 12.05 10.68 -5.89
CA THR A 69 10.82 11.40 -5.54
C THR A 69 10.24 12.14 -6.74
N GLU A 70 11.06 12.82 -7.55
CA GLU A 70 10.60 13.53 -8.75
C GLU A 70 9.91 12.57 -9.74
N LYS A 71 10.60 11.48 -10.10
CA LYS A 71 10.09 10.50 -11.06
C LYS A 71 8.89 9.74 -10.52
N GLY A 72 8.95 9.36 -9.24
CA GLY A 72 7.85 8.72 -8.51
C GLY A 72 6.59 9.56 -8.52
N MET A 73 6.69 10.85 -8.15
CA MET A 73 5.55 11.76 -8.12
C MET A 73 4.99 12.03 -9.52
N ALA A 74 5.85 12.20 -10.53
CA ALA A 74 5.42 12.37 -11.92
C ALA A 74 4.60 11.17 -12.42
N MET A 75 5.04 9.94 -12.10
CA MET A 75 4.34 8.72 -12.49
C MET A 75 3.08 8.48 -11.68
N ALA A 76 3.11 8.73 -10.37
CA ALA A 76 1.94 8.60 -9.49
C ALA A 76 0.79 9.50 -9.92
N LYS A 77 1.10 10.73 -10.40
CA LYS A 77 0.11 11.71 -10.89
C LYS A 77 -0.71 11.21 -12.08
N ILE A 78 -0.16 10.32 -12.90
CA ILE A 78 -0.85 9.74 -14.07
C ILE A 78 -1.38 8.32 -13.80
N SER A 79 -1.33 7.87 -12.54
CA SER A 79 -1.80 6.55 -12.14
C SER A 79 -3.33 6.50 -11.92
N HIS A 80 -3.87 5.34 -11.56
CA HIS A 80 -5.31 5.17 -11.27
C HIS A 80 -5.72 5.66 -9.86
N ARG A 81 -4.76 6.06 -9.01
CA ARG A 81 -5.01 6.60 -7.66
C ARG A 81 -4.13 7.83 -7.35
N PRO A 82 -4.17 8.89 -8.18
CA PRO A 82 -3.27 10.03 -8.06
C PRO A 82 -3.48 10.86 -6.78
N GLU A 83 -4.58 10.64 -6.06
CA GLU A 83 -4.95 11.31 -4.82
C GLU A 83 -4.22 10.80 -3.57
N LEU A 84 -3.54 9.65 -3.66
CA LEU A 84 -2.80 9.10 -2.52
C LEU A 84 -1.59 9.97 -2.16
N PRO A 85 -1.24 10.07 -0.86
CA PRO A 85 -0.04 10.76 -0.41
C PRO A 85 1.20 9.90 -0.64
N TYR A 86 1.59 9.71 -1.91
CA TYR A 86 2.72 8.88 -2.28
C TYR A 86 4.02 9.34 -1.61
N GLN A 87 4.77 8.38 -1.09
CA GLN A 87 6.07 8.60 -0.47
C GLN A 87 7.05 7.59 -1.03
N PHE A 88 8.20 8.09 -1.49
CA PHE A 88 9.23 7.27 -2.09
C PHE A 88 10.48 7.34 -1.24
N HIS A 89 11.04 6.20 -0.88
CA HIS A 89 12.21 6.13 0.00
C HIS A 89 13.26 5.20 -0.57
N ILE A 90 14.52 5.57 -0.37
CA ILE A 90 15.64 4.68 -0.59
C ILE A 90 16.06 4.09 0.76
N VAL A 91 16.09 2.75 0.84
CA VAL A 91 16.51 2.03 2.04
C VAL A 91 17.91 1.45 1.86
N ASP A 92 18.71 1.47 2.93
CA ASP A 92 20.11 1.03 2.88
C ASP A 92 20.25 -0.50 3.00
N SER A 93 19.77 -1.19 1.97
CA SER A 93 19.91 -2.63 1.84
C SER A 93 20.66 -2.98 0.55
N PRO A 94 21.64 -3.92 0.58
CA PRO A 94 22.30 -4.41 -0.62
C PRO A 94 21.44 -5.40 -1.41
N VAL A 95 20.33 -5.89 -0.84
CA VAL A 95 19.42 -6.82 -1.52
C VAL A 95 18.83 -6.14 -2.73
N VAL A 96 18.76 -6.81 -3.88
CA VAL A 96 18.13 -6.29 -5.10
C VAL A 96 16.61 -6.41 -4.94
N ASN A 97 15.95 -5.32 -4.51
CA ASN A 97 14.50 -5.32 -4.31
C ASN A 97 13.89 -3.91 -4.44
N ALA A 98 12.63 -3.87 -4.85
CA ALA A 98 11.73 -2.73 -4.66
C ALA A 98 10.40 -3.28 -4.13
N PHE A 99 9.70 -2.50 -3.32
CA PHE A 99 8.43 -2.94 -2.76
C PHE A 99 7.55 -1.77 -2.36
N ALA A 100 6.24 -1.99 -2.37
CA ALA A 100 5.26 -1.03 -1.89
C ALA A 100 4.41 -1.60 -0.74
N VAL A 101 4.16 -0.77 0.26
CA VAL A 101 3.21 -1.06 1.35
C VAL A 101 1.95 -0.21 1.18
N PRO A 102 0.83 -0.54 1.86
CA PRO A 102 -0.40 0.23 1.76
C PRO A 102 -0.22 1.73 1.98
N GLY A 103 -1.13 2.53 1.41
CA GLY A 103 -1.16 3.98 1.64
C GLY A 103 -0.21 4.82 0.78
N GLY A 104 0.47 4.22 -0.22
CA GLY A 104 1.29 4.96 -1.19
C GLY A 104 2.79 5.01 -0.87
N TYR A 105 3.26 4.20 0.06
CA TYR A 105 4.68 4.09 0.38
C TYR A 105 5.37 3.12 -0.57
N VAL A 106 6.41 3.58 -1.27
CA VAL A 106 7.21 2.81 -2.21
C VAL A 106 8.68 2.90 -1.82
N TYR A 107 9.35 1.75 -1.76
CA TYR A 107 10.73 1.63 -1.31
C TYR A 107 11.60 1.03 -2.40
N PHE A 108 12.76 1.62 -2.60
CA PHE A 108 13.83 1.07 -3.44
C PHE A 108 15.03 0.78 -2.55
N THR A 109 15.61 -0.41 -2.67
CA THR A 109 16.87 -0.69 -1.97
C THR A 109 18.04 -0.05 -2.71
N ARG A 110 19.12 0.28 -1.98
CA ARG A 110 20.40 0.62 -2.62
C ARG A 110 20.85 -0.44 -3.62
N GLY A 111 20.62 -1.72 -3.31
CA GLY A 111 20.95 -2.86 -4.17
C GLY A 111 20.31 -2.78 -5.54
N ILE A 112 18.99 -2.55 -5.63
CA ILE A 112 18.30 -2.48 -6.94
C ILE A 112 18.73 -1.27 -7.76
N LEU A 113 18.96 -0.13 -7.10
CA LEU A 113 19.39 1.10 -7.78
C LEU A 113 20.75 0.93 -8.48
N ALA A 114 21.64 0.12 -7.90
CA ALA A 114 22.93 -0.20 -8.51
C ALA A 114 22.85 -1.15 -9.71
N HIS A 115 21.69 -1.77 -9.97
CA HIS A 115 21.51 -2.73 -11.07
C HIS A 115 20.92 -2.11 -12.34
N PHE A 116 20.34 -0.91 -12.26
CA PHE A 116 19.74 -0.27 -13.42
C PHE A 116 20.82 0.27 -14.36
N ASN A 117 20.75 -0.15 -15.62
CA ASN A 117 21.67 0.31 -16.67
C ASN A 117 21.20 1.58 -17.36
N ASN A 118 19.92 1.93 -17.18
CA ASN A 118 19.29 3.11 -17.74
C ASN A 118 18.01 3.48 -16.96
N GLU A 119 17.49 4.67 -17.22
CA GLU A 119 16.28 5.18 -16.55
C GLU A 119 15.01 4.41 -16.96
N ALA A 120 14.98 3.75 -18.11
CA ALA A 120 13.82 2.98 -18.55
C ALA A 120 13.61 1.71 -17.72
N GLU A 121 14.68 1.01 -17.34
CA GLU A 121 14.63 -0.13 -16.42
C GLU A 121 14.11 0.30 -15.04
N PHE A 122 14.63 1.41 -14.52
CA PHE A 122 14.12 2.03 -13.29
C PHE A 122 12.63 2.36 -13.40
N ALA A 123 12.21 3.01 -14.49
CA ALA A 123 10.81 3.39 -14.70
C ALA A 123 9.88 2.16 -14.80
N GLY A 124 10.36 1.04 -15.36
CA GLY A 124 9.63 -0.22 -15.38
C GLY A 124 9.34 -0.76 -13.98
N VAL A 125 10.36 -0.79 -13.11
CA VAL A 125 10.19 -1.22 -11.71
C VAL A 125 9.32 -0.23 -10.92
N LEU A 126 9.54 1.07 -11.10
CA LEU A 126 8.71 2.10 -10.45
C LEU A 126 7.24 1.96 -10.83
N GLY A 127 6.95 1.75 -12.12
CA GLY A 127 5.60 1.53 -12.63
C GLY A 127 4.98 0.25 -12.10
N HIS A 128 5.77 -0.81 -11.94
CA HIS A 128 5.34 -2.08 -11.33
C HIS A 128 4.89 -1.86 -9.88
N GLU A 129 5.70 -1.18 -9.06
CA GLU A 129 5.38 -0.90 -7.65
C GLU A 129 4.15 0.03 -7.51
N ILE A 130 4.06 1.09 -8.32
CA ILE A 130 2.86 1.95 -8.36
C ILE A 130 1.63 1.13 -8.81
N GLY A 131 1.81 0.18 -9.72
CA GLY A 131 0.78 -0.78 -10.12
C GLY A 131 0.24 -1.57 -8.93
N HIS A 132 1.10 -2.08 -8.06
CA HIS A 132 0.68 -2.76 -6.83
C HIS A 132 -0.14 -1.86 -5.90
N VAL A 133 0.27 -0.60 -5.72
CA VAL A 133 -0.48 0.37 -4.91
C VAL A 133 -1.86 0.67 -5.51
N THR A 134 -1.91 0.93 -6.81
CA THR A 134 -3.15 1.32 -7.50
C THR A 134 -4.17 0.19 -7.57
N ALA A 135 -3.70 -1.04 -7.79
CA ALA A 135 -4.53 -2.24 -7.76
C ALA A 135 -4.88 -2.72 -6.34
N ARG A 136 -4.40 -2.02 -5.31
CA ARG A 136 -4.61 -2.35 -3.88
C ARG A 136 -4.08 -3.75 -3.54
N HIS A 137 -3.03 -4.21 -4.24
CA HIS A 137 -2.43 -5.52 -3.98
C HIS A 137 -1.76 -5.56 -2.61
N SER A 138 -1.06 -4.50 -2.21
CA SER A 138 -0.41 -4.42 -0.89
C SER A 138 -1.40 -4.51 0.29
N ALA A 139 -2.69 -4.21 0.07
CA ALA A 139 -3.75 -4.33 1.08
C ALA A 139 -4.39 -5.73 1.15
N ARG A 140 -3.95 -6.67 0.30
CA ARG A 140 -4.44 -8.05 0.20
C ARG A 140 -3.41 -9.11 0.59
N GLN A 141 -2.15 -8.73 0.81
CA GLN A 141 -1.06 -9.66 1.11
C GLN A 141 -1.07 -10.10 2.57
#